data_AF-A0A955NUI5-F1
#
_entry.id   AF-A0A955NUI5-F1
#
_cell.length_a   1.000
_cell.length_b   1.000
_cell.length_c   1.000
_cell.angle_alpha   90.00
_cell.angle_beta   90.00
_cell.angle_gamma   90.00
#
_symmetry.space_group_name_H-M   'P 1'
#
loop_
_entity.id
_entity.type
_entity.pdbx_description
1 polymer ?
#
loop_
_entity_poly.entity_id
_entity_poly.type
_entity_poly.pdbx_seq_one_letter_code
_entity_poly.pdbx_strand_id
1 'polypeptide(L)'
;MTLDGLWKTLSILALISGTAFAGPTLEFHADADGFAGGPVRFTVEGDLAKADVLALTDDNGRTVGYAQKDGDEFVALAPSLKRNETVSYALSVAKDAPNRVELTQNDDHTIDVTIDGTLFTSYHYAPDLRKPFLYPVLLEGKYRMTRGYPMEDFEGEPKDHIHHKSWWVAYGEVNGSDFWGESEKSNATQRTDEIAEVISGPVFGRLHAKNSWVGDEKKEVSEERVYTFYAGEGPDRLTDMKVTFTATDGDAVFHDTKEGGICSFRLNPKIDEKHGNG
;
A
#
# COMPACT_ATOMS: atom_id res chain seq x y z
N MET A 1 -8.88 -19.14 21.12
CA MET A 1 -7.47 -19.30 20.74
C MET A 1 -6.91 -17.89 20.71
N THR A 2 -6.22 -17.49 21.77
CA THR A 2 -5.64 -16.15 21.90
C THR A 2 -4.47 -16.04 20.92
N LEU A 3 -4.58 -15.12 19.96
CA LEU A 3 -3.51 -14.74 19.04
C LEU A 3 -2.52 -13.85 19.80
N ASP A 4 -1.81 -14.42 20.75
CA ASP A 4 -0.64 -13.81 21.39
C ASP A 4 0.61 -14.36 20.70
N GLY A 5 1.11 -13.65 19.69
CA GLY A 5 2.36 -14.01 19.03
C GLY A 5 2.67 -13.13 17.83
N LEU A 6 3.83 -12.47 17.89
CA LEU A 6 4.51 -11.69 16.85
C LEU A 6 4.16 -10.20 16.73
N TRP A 7 4.18 -9.47 17.85
CA TRP A 7 4.55 -8.05 17.81
C TRP A 7 6.04 -7.96 18.17
N LYS A 8 6.92 -7.90 17.16
CA LYS A 8 8.33 -7.51 17.39
C LYS A 8 8.33 -6.06 17.83
N THR A 9 8.98 -5.75 18.96
CA THR A 9 8.88 -4.41 19.55
C THR A 9 10.08 -3.59 19.08
N LEU A 10 9.91 -2.86 17.97
CA LEU A 10 10.82 -1.77 17.65
C LEU A 10 10.48 -0.60 18.57
N SER A 11 11.40 -0.25 19.47
CA SER A 11 11.28 0.98 20.24
C SER A 11 11.88 2.10 19.42
N ILE A 12 11.04 3.01 18.92
CA ILE A 12 11.49 4.25 18.31
C ILE A 12 11.68 5.22 19.47
N LEU A 13 12.93 5.59 19.73
CA LEU A 13 13.24 6.57 20.75
C LEU A 13 13.87 7.78 20.05
N ALA A 14 13.07 8.82 19.81
CA ALA A 14 13.59 10.12 19.44
C ALA A 14 14.24 10.75 20.70
N LEU A 15 15.50 10.38 20.96
CA LEU A 15 16.30 10.97 22.02
C LEU A 15 17.04 12.18 21.46
N ILE A 16 16.79 13.35 22.05
CA ILE A 16 17.68 14.51 21.91
C ILE A 16 18.86 14.24 22.85
N SER A 17 19.88 13.51 22.37
CA SER A 17 21.11 13.29 23.15
C SER A 17 22.27 14.06 22.54
N GLY A 18 22.87 14.95 23.34
CA GLY A 18 24.01 15.74 22.92
C GLY A 18 25.31 14.96 23.07
N THR A 19 25.72 14.25 22.03
CA THR A 19 27.14 14.07 21.66
C THR A 19 27.25 13.66 20.19
N ALA A 20 28.27 14.20 19.50
CA ALA A 20 28.59 14.12 18.05
C ALA A 20 27.70 14.91 17.07
N PHE A 21 26.37 14.94 17.25
CA PHE A 21 25.49 15.76 16.41
C PHE A 21 25.02 17.02 17.14
N ALA A 22 25.10 18.18 16.49
CA ALA A 22 24.63 19.46 17.04
C ALA A 22 23.10 19.66 16.88
N GLY A 23 22.33 18.59 16.68
CA GLY A 23 20.91 18.66 16.30
C GLY A 23 20.12 17.40 16.67
N PRO A 24 18.80 17.39 16.40
CA PRO A 24 17.92 16.27 16.70
C PRO A 24 18.31 15.00 15.92
N THR A 25 18.21 13.86 16.59
CA THR A 25 18.58 12.53 16.07
C THR A 25 17.40 11.58 16.12
N LEU A 26 17.33 10.69 15.12
CA LEU A 26 16.41 9.56 15.09
C LEU A 26 17.21 8.27 15.32
N GLU A 27 16.89 7.57 16.40
CA GLU A 27 17.55 6.31 16.78
C GLU A 27 16.61 5.13 16.58
N PHE A 28 17.11 4.10 15.90
CA PHE A 28 16.44 2.82 15.75
C PHE A 28 17.16 1.79 16.61
N HIS A 29 16.45 1.23 17.58
CA HIS A 29 16.96 0.19 18.46
C HIS A 29 16.20 -1.12 18.24
N ALA A 30 16.90 -2.14 17.76
CA ALA A 30 16.33 -3.47 17.64
C ALA A 30 16.48 -4.25 18.95
N ASP A 31 15.40 -4.92 19.34
CA ASP A 31 15.38 -5.78 20.52
C ASP A 31 16.20 -7.07 20.32
N ALA A 32 16.03 -8.02 21.23
CA ALA A 32 16.72 -9.30 21.18
C ALA A 32 16.44 -10.06 19.86
N ASP A 33 15.35 -9.83 19.16
CA ASP A 33 14.99 -10.62 17.98
C ASP A 33 15.37 -9.95 16.66
N GLY A 34 16.05 -8.79 16.73
CA GLY A 34 16.40 -8.00 15.57
C GLY A 34 15.16 -7.39 14.90
N PHE A 35 15.39 -6.56 13.87
CA PHE A 35 14.34 -5.91 13.12
C PHE A 35 14.55 -6.12 11.62
N ALA A 36 13.51 -6.51 10.90
CA ALA A 36 13.62 -6.80 9.46
C ALA A 36 13.70 -5.52 8.60
N GLY A 37 13.46 -4.35 9.18
CA GLY A 37 13.29 -3.11 8.45
C GLY A 37 11.80 -2.86 8.14
N GLY A 38 11.45 -1.60 7.88
CA GLY A 38 10.07 -1.23 7.56
C GLY A 38 9.69 0.19 7.98
N PRO A 39 8.45 0.61 7.67
CA PRO A 39 7.97 1.93 7.98
C PRO A 39 7.84 2.13 9.48
N VAL A 40 8.29 3.29 9.93
CA VAL A 40 8.26 3.73 11.32
C VAL A 40 7.68 5.13 11.38
N ARG A 41 6.82 5.36 12.37
CA ARG A 41 6.17 6.66 12.59
C ARG A 41 6.75 7.32 13.82
N PHE A 42 7.02 8.62 13.73
CA PHE A 42 7.53 9.41 14.84
C PHE A 42 7.13 10.87 14.70
N THR A 43 7.12 11.61 15.80
CA THR A 43 6.90 13.05 15.81
C THR A 43 8.22 13.78 16.03
N VAL A 44 8.28 15.02 15.57
CA VAL A 44 9.39 15.95 15.84
C VAL A 44 8.82 17.28 16.27
N GLU A 45 9.63 18.08 16.96
CA GLU A 45 9.23 19.39 17.46
C GLU A 45 9.97 20.54 16.73
N GLY A 46 9.54 21.77 17.01
CA GLY A 46 10.22 22.98 16.54
C GLY A 46 10.14 23.18 15.03
N ASP A 47 11.22 23.64 14.42
CA ASP A 47 11.25 23.96 12.98
C ASP A 47 11.20 22.73 12.09
N LEU A 48 11.63 21.55 12.58
CA LEU A 48 11.53 20.31 11.81
C LEU A 48 10.07 19.88 11.60
N ALA A 49 9.19 20.12 12.58
CA ALA A 49 7.77 19.78 12.49
C ALA A 49 7.04 20.51 11.35
N LYS A 50 7.61 21.63 10.87
CA LYS A 50 7.07 22.45 9.79
C LYS A 50 7.50 21.96 8.40
N ALA A 51 8.47 21.07 8.30
CA ALA A 51 8.94 20.53 7.04
C ALA A 51 8.03 19.41 6.53
N ASP A 52 7.97 19.22 5.22
CA ASP A 52 7.27 18.08 4.60
C ASP A 52 8.18 16.85 4.51
N VAL A 53 9.49 17.07 4.40
CA VAL A 53 10.49 16.01 4.32
C VAL A 53 11.71 16.35 5.18
N LEU A 54 12.22 15.35 5.88
CA LEU A 54 13.49 15.38 6.61
C LEU A 54 14.50 14.45 5.95
N ALA A 55 15.76 14.86 5.88
CA ALA A 55 16.88 13.98 5.53
C ALA A 55 17.41 13.26 6.78
N LEU A 56 17.67 11.96 6.64
CA LEU A 56 18.40 11.15 7.61
C LEU A 56 19.87 11.09 7.16
N THR A 57 20.77 11.56 8.02
CA THR A 57 22.20 11.68 7.72
C THR A 57 23.02 10.82 8.68
N ASP A 58 23.96 10.02 8.16
CA ASP A 58 24.86 9.19 8.96
C ASP A 58 26.01 9.99 9.61
N ASP A 59 26.83 9.32 10.43
CA ASP A 59 27.99 9.91 11.12
C ASP A 59 29.05 10.52 10.17
N ASN A 60 29.02 10.14 8.89
CA ASN A 60 29.93 10.68 7.87
C ASN A 60 29.35 11.90 7.15
N GLY A 61 28.16 12.37 7.55
CA GLY A 61 27.48 13.48 6.89
C GLY A 61 26.81 13.07 5.57
N ARG A 62 26.64 11.78 5.28
CA ARG A 62 25.98 11.29 4.07
C ARG A 62 24.49 11.12 4.33
N THR A 63 23.66 11.64 3.42
CA THR A 63 22.23 11.34 3.40
C THR A 63 22.01 9.88 3.02
N VAL A 64 21.37 9.13 3.91
CA VAL A 64 21.11 7.70 3.77
C VAL A 64 19.63 7.37 3.63
N GLY A 65 18.76 8.34 3.86
CA GLY A 65 17.33 8.17 3.69
C GLY A 65 16.57 9.46 3.98
N TYR A 66 15.25 9.34 3.99
CA TYR A 66 14.34 10.45 4.25
C TYR A 66 13.25 10.03 5.24
N ALA A 67 12.64 11.02 5.88
CA ALA A 67 11.36 10.89 6.54
C ALA A 67 10.36 11.83 5.86
N GLN A 68 9.17 11.34 5.56
CA GLN A 68 8.11 12.07 4.86
C GLN A 68 6.94 12.31 5.81
N LYS A 69 6.44 13.53 5.85
CA LYS A 69 5.34 13.93 6.73
C LYS A 69 4.04 13.23 6.32
N ASP A 70 3.29 12.80 7.32
CA ASP A 70 1.97 12.18 7.19
C ASP A 70 1.08 12.66 8.34
N GLY A 71 0.26 13.68 8.07
CA GLY A 71 -0.47 14.40 9.12
C GLY A 71 0.50 15.11 10.07
N ASP A 72 0.40 14.79 11.36
CA ASP A 72 1.26 15.36 12.42
C ASP A 72 2.52 14.50 12.71
N GLU A 73 2.66 13.36 12.03
CA GLU A 73 3.80 12.45 12.17
C GLU A 73 4.71 12.51 10.94
N PHE A 74 5.89 11.92 11.07
CA PHE A 74 6.78 11.59 9.97
C PHE A 74 6.90 10.08 9.86
N VAL A 75 6.96 9.58 8.62
CA VAL A 75 7.25 8.19 8.30
C VAL A 75 8.66 8.11 7.75
N ALA A 76 9.49 7.22 8.29
CA ALA A 76 10.77 6.82 7.71
C ALA A 76 10.79 5.31 7.45
N LEU A 77 11.73 4.82 6.64
CA LEU A 77 11.99 3.39 6.53
C LEU A 77 13.19 3.04 7.41
N ALA A 78 12.92 2.37 8.53
CA ALA A 78 13.97 1.85 9.38
C ALA A 78 14.71 0.72 8.64
N PRO A 79 16.06 0.69 8.73
CA PRO A 79 16.84 -0.37 8.12
C PRO A 79 16.63 -1.71 8.84
N SER A 80 17.04 -2.80 8.20
CA SER A 80 17.18 -4.07 8.90
C SER A 80 18.29 -3.97 9.94
N LEU A 81 18.01 -4.42 11.17
CA LEU A 81 18.92 -4.36 12.31
C LEU A 81 19.08 -5.76 12.92
N LYS A 82 20.31 -6.10 13.26
CA LYS A 82 20.63 -7.32 14.01
C LYS A 82 20.17 -7.20 15.46
N ARG A 83 20.19 -8.34 16.16
CA ARG A 83 19.93 -8.44 17.60
C ARG A 83 20.70 -7.36 18.37
N ASN A 84 20.00 -6.55 19.16
CA ASN A 84 20.54 -5.48 20.00
C ASN A 84 21.35 -4.42 19.22
N GLU A 85 21.16 -4.31 17.90
CA GLU A 85 21.81 -3.29 17.10
C GLU A 85 21.09 -1.95 17.25
N THR A 86 21.87 -0.88 17.24
CA THR A 86 21.36 0.50 17.30
C THR A 86 22.01 1.28 16.17
N VAL A 87 21.20 2.05 15.46
CA VAL A 87 21.68 3.02 14.48
C VAL A 87 21.02 4.37 14.75
N SER A 88 21.78 5.44 14.59
CA SER A 88 21.32 6.80 14.80
C SER A 88 21.57 7.62 13.54
N TYR A 89 20.62 8.51 13.23
CA TYR A 89 20.71 9.43 12.11
C TYR A 89 20.41 10.85 12.58
N ALA A 90 21.19 11.82 12.11
CA ALA A 90 20.85 13.22 12.27
C ALA A 90 19.70 13.61 11.34
N LEU A 91 18.77 14.42 11.88
CA LEU A 91 17.64 14.95 11.13
C LEU A 91 17.90 16.39 10.70
N SER A 92 17.56 16.69 9.44
CA SER A 92 17.57 18.05 8.90
C SER A 92 16.46 18.24 7.86
N VAL A 93 16.03 19.47 7.62
CA VAL A 93 15.01 19.76 6.60
C VAL A 93 15.55 19.44 5.21
N ALA A 94 14.82 18.65 4.43
CA ALA A 94 15.16 18.33 3.04
C ALA A 94 14.19 19.03 2.08
N LYS A 95 14.69 19.96 1.28
CA LYS A 95 13.87 20.69 0.29
C LYS A 95 13.81 20.01 -1.08
N ASP A 96 14.85 19.27 -1.43
CA ASP A 96 15.05 18.70 -2.77
C ASP A 96 15.13 17.16 -2.73
N ALA A 97 14.34 16.53 -1.85
CA ALA A 97 14.28 15.07 -1.79
C ALA A 97 13.62 14.51 -3.06
N PRO A 98 14.21 13.49 -3.71
CA PRO A 98 13.64 12.91 -4.92
C PRO A 98 12.38 12.10 -4.59
N ASN A 99 11.36 12.18 -5.43
CA ASN A 99 10.25 11.23 -5.37
C ASN A 99 10.77 9.85 -5.78
N ARG A 100 10.83 8.94 -4.81
CA ARG A 100 11.15 7.54 -5.06
C ARG A 100 9.90 6.78 -5.43
N VAL A 101 8.77 7.08 -4.80
CA VAL A 101 7.46 6.61 -5.19
C VAL A 101 6.77 7.73 -5.95
N GLU A 102 6.45 7.49 -7.21
CA GLU A 102 5.75 8.46 -8.07
C GLU A 102 4.41 7.89 -8.49
N LEU A 103 3.34 8.63 -8.22
CA LEU A 103 1.98 8.32 -8.66
C LEU A 103 1.57 9.30 -9.76
N THR A 104 1.33 8.80 -10.97
CA THR A 104 0.92 9.61 -12.11
C THR A 104 -0.52 9.30 -12.49
N GLN A 105 -1.41 10.27 -12.31
CA GLN A 105 -2.80 10.14 -12.75
C GLN A 105 -2.92 10.47 -14.24
N ASN A 106 -3.51 9.54 -15.00
CA ASN A 106 -3.65 9.61 -16.45
C ASN A 106 -5.09 9.92 -16.87
N ASP A 107 -5.27 10.42 -18.10
CA ASP A 107 -6.59 10.78 -18.67
C ASP A 107 -7.51 9.57 -18.92
N ASP A 108 -6.96 8.36 -18.97
CA ASP A 108 -7.67 7.11 -19.23
C ASP A 108 -8.19 6.43 -17.95
N HIS A 109 -8.27 7.16 -16.84
CA HIS A 109 -8.68 6.65 -15.53
C HIS A 109 -7.75 5.54 -15.02
N THR A 110 -6.45 5.77 -15.20
CA THR A 110 -5.39 5.00 -14.54
C THR A 110 -4.54 5.89 -13.65
N ILE A 111 -3.96 5.31 -12.60
CA ILE A 111 -2.91 5.94 -11.79
C ILE A 111 -1.72 5.01 -11.77
N ASP A 112 -0.66 5.36 -12.49
CA ASP A 112 0.57 4.59 -12.55
C ASP A 112 1.38 4.82 -11.27
N VAL A 113 1.85 3.74 -10.67
CA VAL A 113 2.72 3.75 -9.48
C VAL A 113 4.09 3.26 -9.90
N THR A 114 5.08 4.13 -9.87
CA THR A 114 6.48 3.76 -10.08
C THR A 114 7.26 3.87 -8.77
N ILE A 115 8.20 2.95 -8.57
CA ILE A 115 9.15 2.98 -7.46
C ILE A 115 10.55 2.98 -8.06
N ASP A 116 11.33 4.02 -7.74
CA ASP A 116 12.65 4.31 -8.30
C ASP A 116 12.64 4.30 -9.84
N GLY A 117 11.60 4.92 -10.42
CA GLY A 117 11.40 5.04 -11.87
C GLY A 117 10.98 3.75 -12.59
N THR A 118 10.77 2.65 -11.85
CA THR A 118 10.29 1.39 -12.41
C THR A 118 8.81 1.18 -12.07
N LEU A 119 7.99 0.86 -13.06
CA LEU A 119 6.57 0.54 -12.85
C LEU A 119 6.42 -0.60 -11.84
N PHE A 120 5.68 -0.33 -10.76
CA PHE A 120 5.27 -1.31 -9.77
C PHE A 120 3.86 -1.81 -10.09
N THR A 121 2.91 -0.90 -10.24
CA THR A 121 1.52 -1.22 -10.56
C THR A 121 0.78 -0.02 -11.12
N SER A 122 -0.48 -0.22 -11.53
CA SER A 122 -1.35 0.87 -11.97
C SER A 122 -2.76 0.63 -11.44
N TYR A 123 -3.39 1.65 -10.87
CA TYR A 123 -4.78 1.58 -10.41
C TYR A 123 -5.73 1.92 -11.56
N HIS A 124 -6.60 0.99 -11.92
CA HIS A 124 -7.58 1.12 -13.00
C HIS A 124 -8.95 1.37 -12.40
N TYR A 125 -9.60 2.48 -12.78
CA TYR A 125 -10.87 2.91 -12.20
C TYR A 125 -11.83 3.53 -13.22
N ALA A 126 -11.68 3.19 -14.50
CA ALA A 126 -12.57 3.63 -15.55
C ALA A 126 -14.05 3.25 -15.25
N PRO A 127 -15.02 4.13 -15.59
CA PRO A 127 -16.42 3.97 -15.20
C PRO A 127 -17.15 2.83 -15.93
N ASP A 128 -16.56 2.22 -16.95
CA ASP A 128 -17.07 1.00 -17.60
C ASP A 128 -16.60 -0.29 -16.91
N LEU A 129 -15.62 -0.22 -16.02
CA LEU A 129 -15.16 -1.36 -15.22
C LEU A 129 -16.16 -1.74 -14.13
N ARG A 130 -16.37 -3.04 -13.92
CA ARG A 130 -17.25 -3.55 -12.84
C ARG A 130 -16.74 -3.20 -11.44
N LYS A 131 -15.43 -3.04 -11.29
CA LYS A 131 -14.75 -2.69 -10.03
C LYS A 131 -13.34 -2.17 -10.31
N PRO A 132 -12.79 -1.28 -9.46
CA PRO A 132 -11.41 -0.85 -9.56
C PRO A 132 -10.41 -1.91 -9.09
N PHE A 133 -9.24 -1.96 -9.72
CA PHE A 133 -8.19 -2.94 -9.43
C PHE A 133 -6.79 -2.37 -9.70
N LEU A 134 -5.76 -3.01 -9.16
CA LEU A 134 -4.35 -2.74 -9.43
C LEU A 134 -3.82 -3.78 -10.44
N TYR A 135 -3.24 -3.32 -11.54
CA TYR A 135 -2.64 -4.18 -12.56
C TYR A 135 -1.62 -3.41 -13.43
N PRO A 136 -0.51 -4.06 -13.85
CA PRO A 136 0.03 -5.32 -13.31
C PRO A 136 0.57 -5.15 -11.89
N VAL A 137 0.89 -6.22 -11.17
CA VAL A 137 1.76 -6.12 -9.97
C VAL A 137 3.12 -6.69 -10.33
N LEU A 138 4.12 -5.83 -10.43
CA LEU A 138 5.48 -6.13 -10.88
C LEU A 138 6.48 -6.05 -9.73
N LEU A 139 7.45 -6.96 -9.72
CA LEU A 139 8.64 -6.83 -8.88
C LEU A 139 9.82 -6.25 -9.68
N GLU A 140 10.93 -5.99 -9.00
CA GLU A 140 12.20 -5.62 -9.64
C GLU A 140 12.55 -6.60 -10.77
N GLY A 141 13.06 -6.10 -11.90
CA GLY A 141 13.29 -6.93 -13.10
C GLY A 141 12.03 -7.24 -13.92
N LYS A 142 10.89 -6.61 -13.60
CA LYS A 142 9.59 -6.76 -14.29
C LYS A 142 8.98 -8.16 -14.15
N TYR A 143 9.33 -8.88 -13.09
CA TYR A 143 8.68 -10.16 -12.78
C TYR A 143 7.23 -9.92 -12.36
N ARG A 144 6.28 -10.60 -13.02
CA ARG A 144 4.84 -10.49 -12.72
C ARG A 144 4.49 -11.32 -11.50
N MET A 145 4.12 -10.67 -10.40
CA MET A 145 3.64 -11.33 -9.17
C MET A 145 2.24 -11.90 -9.38
N THR A 146 1.37 -11.14 -10.05
CA THR A 146 0.03 -11.57 -10.42
C THR A 146 -0.03 -12.05 -11.85
N ARG A 147 -1.03 -12.88 -12.18
CA ARG A 147 -1.28 -13.29 -13.57
C ARG A 147 -1.73 -12.11 -14.45
N GLY A 148 -1.72 -12.31 -15.77
CA GLY A 148 -2.16 -11.32 -16.76
C GLY A 148 -3.64 -11.40 -17.11
N TYR A 149 -4.21 -12.61 -17.22
CA TYR A 149 -5.61 -12.76 -17.62
C TYR A 149 -6.59 -12.23 -16.54
N PRO A 150 -7.67 -11.51 -16.90
CA PRO A 150 -8.17 -11.24 -18.26
C PRO A 150 -7.66 -9.95 -18.93
N MET A 151 -6.82 -9.16 -18.26
CA MET A 151 -6.36 -7.86 -18.78
C MET A 151 -5.42 -8.05 -19.97
N GLU A 152 -4.62 -9.12 -19.96
CA GLU A 152 -3.70 -9.48 -21.04
C GLU A 152 -3.59 -11.01 -21.16
N ASP A 153 -3.47 -11.50 -22.39
CA ASP A 153 -3.32 -12.92 -22.68
C ASP A 153 -1.84 -13.33 -22.67
N PHE A 154 -1.47 -14.29 -21.81
CA PHE A 154 -0.15 -14.91 -21.80
C PHE A 154 -0.24 -16.42 -22.08
N GLU A 155 0.73 -16.95 -22.83
CA GLU A 155 0.82 -18.38 -23.11
C GLU A 155 0.93 -19.19 -21.82
N GLY A 156 0.07 -20.21 -21.69
CA GLY A 156 0.03 -21.11 -20.54
C GLY A 156 -0.77 -20.59 -19.33
N GLU A 157 -1.31 -19.37 -19.36
CA GLU A 157 -2.20 -18.90 -18.31
C GLU A 157 -3.64 -19.40 -18.53
N PRO A 158 -4.32 -19.93 -17.48
CA PRO A 158 -5.73 -20.31 -17.58
C PRO A 158 -6.63 -19.11 -17.89
N LYS A 159 -7.55 -19.30 -18.86
CA LYS A 159 -8.58 -18.32 -19.23
C LYS A 159 -9.88 -18.54 -18.44
N ASP A 160 -9.75 -18.61 -17.12
CA ASP A 160 -10.83 -18.83 -16.18
C ASP A 160 -11.05 -17.61 -15.29
N HIS A 161 -12.19 -17.57 -14.57
CA HIS A 161 -12.46 -16.55 -13.54
C HIS A 161 -12.14 -15.12 -13.99
N ILE A 162 -12.87 -14.61 -15.00
CA ILE A 162 -12.69 -13.26 -15.58
C ILE A 162 -12.81 -12.11 -14.57
N HIS A 163 -13.30 -12.39 -13.37
CA HIS A 163 -13.42 -11.41 -12.29
C HIS A 163 -12.16 -11.32 -11.41
N HIS A 164 -11.19 -12.25 -11.55
CA HIS A 164 -9.93 -12.21 -10.82
C HIS A 164 -8.91 -11.30 -11.50
N LYS A 165 -8.95 -10.01 -11.16
CA LYS A 165 -8.14 -8.94 -11.79
C LYS A 165 -6.96 -8.55 -10.93
N SER A 166 -5.91 -9.37 -10.95
CA SER A 166 -4.61 -9.09 -10.31
C SER A 166 -4.71 -8.78 -8.82
N TRP A 167 -4.77 -7.52 -8.39
CA TRP A 167 -5.03 -7.14 -7.00
C TRP A 167 -6.28 -6.25 -6.93
N TRP A 168 -7.33 -6.70 -6.24
CA TRP A 168 -8.60 -6.00 -6.15
C TRP A 168 -9.23 -6.13 -4.76
N VAL A 169 -10.29 -5.34 -4.54
CA VAL A 169 -11.17 -5.43 -3.38
C VAL A 169 -12.55 -5.83 -3.87
N ALA A 170 -13.14 -6.84 -3.24
CA ALA A 170 -14.50 -7.30 -3.52
C ALA A 170 -15.03 -8.13 -2.35
N TYR A 171 -16.30 -8.49 -2.43
CA TYR A 171 -16.93 -9.43 -1.52
C TYR A 171 -18.04 -10.19 -2.24
N GLY A 172 -18.31 -11.43 -1.84
CA GLY A 172 -19.26 -12.29 -2.55
C GLY A 172 -20.71 -11.82 -2.47
N GLU A 173 -21.23 -11.49 -1.28
CA GLU A 173 -22.60 -11.00 -1.13
C GLU A 173 -22.66 -9.89 -0.06
N VAL A 174 -23.15 -8.72 -0.47
CA VAL A 174 -23.53 -7.63 0.43
C VAL A 174 -24.98 -7.28 0.12
N ASN A 175 -25.86 -7.30 1.13
CA ASN A 175 -27.29 -6.98 1.00
C ASN A 175 -28.03 -7.71 -0.16
N GLY A 176 -27.59 -8.92 -0.52
CA GLY A 176 -28.15 -9.70 -1.63
C GLY A 176 -27.53 -9.41 -3.02
N SER A 177 -26.52 -8.53 -3.09
CA SER A 177 -25.83 -8.14 -4.31
C SER A 177 -24.42 -8.76 -4.40
N ASP A 178 -24.07 -9.29 -5.58
CA ASP A 178 -22.76 -9.93 -5.84
C ASP A 178 -21.73 -8.92 -6.38
N PHE A 179 -20.77 -8.54 -5.53
CA PHE A 179 -19.66 -7.63 -5.86
C PHE A 179 -18.39 -8.36 -6.32
N TRP A 180 -18.35 -9.69 -6.23
CA TRP A 180 -17.22 -10.51 -6.64
C TRP A 180 -17.31 -10.86 -8.12
N GLY A 181 -18.46 -11.37 -8.56
CA GLY A 181 -18.72 -11.76 -9.93
C GLY A 181 -18.60 -10.62 -10.94
N GLU A 182 -18.35 -10.98 -12.20
CA GLU A 182 -18.45 -10.08 -13.35
C GLU A 182 -19.30 -10.67 -14.49
N SER A 183 -20.00 -11.77 -14.24
CA SER A 183 -20.93 -12.36 -15.20
C SER A 183 -22.16 -11.46 -15.42
N GLU A 184 -22.94 -11.76 -16.46
CA GLU A 184 -24.25 -11.11 -16.71
C GLU A 184 -25.25 -11.29 -15.55
N LYS A 185 -25.04 -12.29 -14.69
CA LYS A 185 -25.89 -12.53 -13.51
C LYS A 185 -25.52 -11.66 -12.31
N SER A 186 -24.33 -11.06 -12.32
CA SER A 186 -23.87 -10.20 -11.22
C SER A 186 -24.56 -8.85 -11.36
N ASN A 187 -25.33 -8.47 -10.35
CA ASN A 187 -26.19 -7.29 -10.31
C ASN A 187 -25.52 -6.07 -9.67
N ALA A 188 -24.24 -6.19 -9.30
CA ALA A 188 -23.52 -5.17 -8.56
C ALA A 188 -22.28 -4.62 -9.29
N THR A 189 -21.89 -3.40 -8.93
CA THR A 189 -20.66 -2.73 -9.39
C THR A 189 -20.05 -1.89 -8.28
N GLN A 190 -18.72 -1.79 -8.27
CA GLN A 190 -18.01 -0.80 -7.47
C GLN A 190 -17.59 0.34 -8.39
N ARG A 191 -17.90 1.57 -8.02
CA ARG A 191 -17.59 2.78 -8.80
C ARG A 191 -16.67 3.67 -8.00
N THR A 192 -15.61 4.18 -8.63
CA THR A 192 -14.81 5.25 -8.03
C THR A 192 -15.51 6.56 -8.24
N ASP A 193 -15.97 7.15 -7.15
CA ASP A 193 -16.68 8.44 -7.16
C ASP A 193 -15.66 9.60 -7.14
N GLU A 194 -14.55 9.42 -6.44
CA GLU A 194 -13.54 10.45 -6.22
C GLU A 194 -12.15 9.82 -6.00
N ILE A 195 -11.13 10.39 -6.64
CA ILE A 195 -9.74 10.22 -6.20
C ILE A 195 -9.45 11.38 -5.24
N ALA A 196 -9.49 11.09 -3.94
CA ALA A 196 -9.38 12.09 -2.88
C ALA A 196 -7.93 12.53 -2.64
N GLU A 197 -6.96 11.66 -2.91
CA GLU A 197 -5.55 11.95 -2.69
C GLU A 197 -4.67 11.15 -3.65
N VAL A 198 -3.67 11.83 -4.22
CA VAL A 198 -2.55 11.25 -4.97
C VAL A 198 -1.28 11.95 -4.50
N ILE A 199 -0.46 11.24 -3.74
CA ILE A 199 0.80 11.74 -3.19
C ILE A 199 1.96 10.93 -3.76
N SER A 200 2.95 11.62 -4.30
CA SER A 200 4.29 11.10 -4.59
C SER A 200 5.25 11.52 -3.48
N GLY A 201 6.32 10.76 -3.25
CA GLY A 201 7.27 11.12 -2.20
C GLY A 201 8.53 10.28 -2.10
N PRO A 202 9.51 10.74 -1.30
CA PRO A 202 10.80 10.08 -1.12
C PRO A 202 10.73 8.80 -0.26
N VAL A 203 9.68 8.64 0.56
CA VAL A 203 9.53 7.50 1.47
C VAL A 203 8.31 6.67 1.07
N PHE A 204 7.19 7.33 0.79
CA PHE A 204 5.98 6.67 0.36
C PHE A 204 5.23 7.50 -0.68
N GLY A 205 4.43 6.81 -1.47
CA GLY A 205 3.35 7.39 -2.26
C GLY A 205 2.01 6.87 -1.77
N ARG A 206 0.95 7.66 -1.91
CA ARG A 206 -0.38 7.30 -1.42
C ARG A 206 -1.46 7.60 -2.43
N LEU A 207 -2.33 6.62 -2.63
CA LEU A 207 -3.58 6.74 -3.37
C LEU A 207 -4.74 6.61 -2.38
N HIS A 208 -5.66 7.56 -2.39
CA HIS A 208 -6.93 7.47 -1.67
C HIS A 208 -8.09 7.59 -2.67
N ALA A 209 -8.85 6.51 -2.83
CA ALA A 209 -10.06 6.47 -3.64
C ALA A 209 -11.30 6.34 -2.74
N LYS A 210 -12.35 7.10 -3.05
CA LYS A 210 -13.69 6.92 -2.50
C LYS A 210 -14.54 6.20 -3.53
N ASN A 211 -15.13 5.09 -3.12
CA ASN A 211 -15.88 4.20 -3.99
C ASN A 211 -17.32 4.01 -3.46
N SER A 212 -18.26 3.82 -4.37
CA SER A 212 -19.63 3.39 -4.07
C SER A 212 -19.84 1.96 -4.54
N TRP A 213 -20.36 1.13 -3.65
CA TRP A 213 -20.83 -0.22 -3.96
C TRP A 213 -22.31 -0.10 -4.31
N VAL A 214 -22.63 -0.34 -5.56
CA VAL A 214 -23.98 -0.20 -6.14
C VAL A 214 -24.51 -1.56 -6.52
N GLY A 215 -25.58 -2.02 -5.87
CA GLY A 215 -26.31 -3.24 -6.17
C GLY A 215 -27.76 -2.92 -6.56
N ASP A 216 -28.29 -3.58 -7.60
CA ASP A 216 -29.64 -3.31 -8.14
C ASP A 216 -29.91 -1.81 -8.37
N GLU A 217 -28.92 -1.10 -8.94
CA GLU A 217 -28.93 0.34 -9.22
C GLU A 217 -29.02 1.25 -7.98
N LYS A 218 -28.85 0.71 -6.77
CA LYS A 218 -28.86 1.45 -5.51
C LYS A 218 -27.52 1.38 -4.83
N LYS A 219 -27.09 2.50 -4.27
CA LYS A 219 -25.90 2.53 -3.43
C LYS A 219 -26.19 1.78 -2.13
N GLU A 220 -25.34 0.81 -1.81
CA GLU A 220 -25.45 -0.02 -0.60
C GLU A 220 -24.34 0.33 0.41
N VAL A 221 -23.12 0.59 -0.07
CA VAL A 221 -21.96 0.88 0.80
C VAL A 221 -21.12 2.02 0.22
N SER A 222 -20.68 2.93 1.10
CA SER A 222 -19.58 3.84 0.81
C SER A 222 -18.26 3.21 1.26
N GLU A 223 -17.25 3.21 0.41
CA GLU A 223 -15.94 2.64 0.68
C GLU A 223 -14.85 3.71 0.52
N GLU A 224 -13.94 3.82 1.48
CA GLU A 224 -12.68 4.54 1.33
C GLU A 224 -11.53 3.52 1.24
N ARG A 225 -10.78 3.55 0.15
CA ARG A 225 -9.65 2.66 -0.11
C ARG A 225 -8.37 3.46 -0.25
N VAL A 226 -7.44 3.18 0.65
CA VAL A 226 -6.14 3.83 0.71
C VAL A 226 -5.06 2.79 0.45
N TYR A 227 -4.24 3.04 -0.56
CA TYR A 227 -2.99 2.32 -0.77
C TYR A 227 -1.82 3.23 -0.41
N THR A 228 -0.92 2.76 0.45
CA THR A 228 0.37 3.42 0.71
C THR A 228 1.50 2.53 0.23
N PHE A 229 2.22 2.98 -0.80
CA PHE A 229 3.33 2.27 -1.42
C PHE A 229 4.64 2.82 -0.86
N TYR A 230 5.55 1.95 -0.40
CA TYR A 230 6.79 2.39 0.23
C TYR A 230 8.01 2.22 -0.68
N ALA A 231 8.94 3.17 -0.61
CA ALA A 231 10.24 3.13 -1.29
C ALA A 231 11.24 2.21 -0.57
N GLY A 232 10.87 0.94 -0.39
CA GLY A 232 11.73 -0.08 0.21
C GLY A 232 13.06 -0.26 -0.54
N GLU A 233 14.08 -0.72 0.17
CA GLU A 233 15.37 -1.08 -0.44
C GLU A 233 15.32 -2.48 -1.05
N GLY A 234 15.96 -2.67 -2.20
CA GLY A 234 16.08 -3.97 -2.86
C GLY A 234 14.80 -4.44 -3.58
N PRO A 235 14.66 -5.76 -3.82
CA PRO A 235 13.59 -6.30 -4.66
C PRO A 235 12.23 -6.37 -3.97
N ASP A 236 12.19 -6.16 -2.66
CA ASP A 236 10.99 -6.28 -1.85
C ASP A 236 10.06 -5.09 -2.08
N ARG A 237 8.76 -5.37 -2.12
CA ARG A 237 7.71 -4.36 -2.27
C ARG A 237 6.80 -4.42 -1.07
N LEU A 238 6.77 -3.33 -0.31
CA LEU A 238 5.87 -3.16 0.82
C LEU A 238 4.74 -2.20 0.43
N THR A 239 3.52 -2.59 0.72
CA THR A 239 2.34 -1.77 0.47
C THR A 239 1.32 -2.01 1.57
N ASP A 240 0.85 -0.94 2.19
CA ASP A 240 -0.30 -0.99 3.09
C ASP A 240 -1.57 -0.73 2.30
N MET A 241 -2.62 -1.48 2.62
CA MET A 241 -3.97 -1.23 2.13
C MET A 241 -4.91 -1.07 3.32
N LYS A 242 -5.65 0.03 3.35
CA LYS A 242 -6.76 0.26 4.28
C LYS A 242 -8.04 0.38 3.48
N VAL A 243 -9.05 -0.41 3.87
CA VAL A 243 -10.40 -0.32 3.32
C VAL A 243 -11.35 0.00 4.47
N THR A 244 -12.10 1.08 4.33
CA THR A 244 -13.07 1.52 5.33
C THR A 244 -14.46 1.49 4.69
N PHE A 245 -15.38 0.76 5.28
CA PHE A 245 -16.76 0.71 4.84
C PHE A 245 -17.64 1.57 5.74
N THR A 246 -18.47 2.41 5.14
CA THR A 246 -19.46 3.22 5.83
C THR A 246 -20.84 2.90 5.26
N ALA A 247 -21.71 2.44 6.15
CA ALA A 247 -23.13 2.22 5.90
C ALA A 247 -23.86 3.57 5.83
N THR A 248 -23.90 4.20 4.65
CA THR A 248 -24.50 5.53 4.46
C THR A 248 -25.99 5.49 4.16
N ASP A 249 -26.49 4.38 3.62
CA ASP A 249 -27.83 4.28 3.01
C ASP A 249 -28.67 3.11 3.57
N GLY A 250 -28.32 2.63 4.77
CA GLY A 250 -28.95 1.49 5.44
C GLY A 250 -27.92 0.52 6.02
N ASP A 251 -28.38 -0.63 6.54
CA ASP A 251 -27.47 -1.68 7.00
C ASP A 251 -26.62 -2.20 5.83
N ALA A 252 -25.33 -2.44 6.08
CA ALA A 252 -24.42 -3.12 5.15
C ALA A 252 -24.12 -4.52 5.69
N VAL A 253 -24.86 -5.53 5.23
CA VAL A 253 -24.75 -6.91 5.73
C VAL A 253 -23.89 -7.73 4.78
N PHE A 254 -22.71 -8.14 5.26
CA PHE A 254 -21.79 -9.03 4.57
C PHE A 254 -22.16 -10.47 4.91
N HIS A 255 -22.62 -11.23 3.91
CA HIS A 255 -23.05 -12.61 4.09
C HIS A 255 -21.91 -13.61 3.87
N ASP A 256 -21.96 -14.75 4.53
CA ASP A 256 -20.95 -15.80 4.35
C ASP A 256 -21.08 -16.43 2.96
N THR A 257 -20.03 -16.27 2.15
CA THR A 257 -19.91 -16.89 0.83
C THR A 257 -18.52 -17.49 0.68
N LYS A 258 -18.33 -18.33 -0.35
CA LYS A 258 -16.98 -18.86 -0.67
C LYS A 258 -15.99 -17.76 -1.09
N GLU A 259 -16.50 -16.55 -1.39
CA GLU A 259 -15.76 -15.37 -1.86
C GLU A 259 -15.60 -14.29 -0.76
N GLY A 260 -15.32 -14.71 0.47
CA GLY A 260 -15.24 -13.82 1.65
C GLY A 260 -13.99 -12.95 1.79
N GLY A 261 -13.28 -12.60 0.71
CA GLY A 261 -11.99 -11.91 0.75
C GLY A 261 -12.02 -10.42 0.38
N ILE A 262 -11.97 -9.51 1.36
CA ILE A 262 -11.96 -8.05 1.12
C ILE A 262 -10.72 -7.61 0.32
N CYS A 263 -9.54 -8.21 0.58
CA CYS A 263 -8.33 -8.00 -0.19
C CYS A 263 -8.02 -9.27 -0.98
N SER A 264 -8.00 -9.18 -2.30
CA SER A 264 -7.83 -10.35 -3.15
C SER A 264 -6.68 -10.17 -4.13
N PHE A 265 -5.88 -11.22 -4.26
CA PHE A 265 -4.78 -11.32 -5.22
C PHE A 265 -4.96 -12.57 -6.09
N ARG A 266 -4.68 -12.45 -7.38
CA ARG A 266 -4.57 -13.58 -8.30
C ARG A 266 -3.13 -13.76 -8.73
N LEU A 267 -2.45 -14.69 -8.05
CA LEU A 267 -1.04 -14.97 -8.27
C LEU A 267 -0.77 -15.45 -9.70
N ASN A 268 0.47 -15.20 -10.14
CA ASN A 268 0.98 -15.77 -11.37
C ASN A 268 1.03 -17.31 -11.24
N PRO A 269 0.51 -18.09 -12.22
CA PRO A 269 0.48 -19.56 -12.14
C PRO A 269 1.85 -20.22 -11.94
N LYS A 270 2.95 -19.53 -12.24
CA LYS A 270 4.31 -20.03 -12.00
C LYS A 270 4.73 -20.02 -10.52
N ILE A 271 4.05 -19.24 -9.69
CA ILE A 271 4.29 -19.09 -8.25
C ILE A 271 3.15 -19.75 -7.46
N ASP A 272 2.06 -20.12 -8.14
CA ASP A 272 0.90 -20.74 -7.53
C ASP A 272 1.21 -22.12 -6.95
N GLU A 273 0.50 -22.50 -5.90
CA GLU A 273 0.67 -23.80 -5.29
C GLU A 273 0.26 -24.90 -6.27
N LYS A 274 1.04 -25.99 -6.34
CA LYS A 274 0.60 -27.17 -7.08
C LYS A 274 -0.67 -27.71 -6.42
N HIS A 275 -1.80 -27.60 -7.13
CA HIS A 275 -3.16 -27.99 -6.72
C HIS A 275 -3.96 -26.97 -5.88
N GLY A 276 -3.58 -25.70 -5.89
CA GLY A 276 -4.47 -24.63 -5.42
C GLY A 276 -5.74 -24.57 -6.26
N ASN A 277 -6.91 -24.53 -5.63
CA ASN A 277 -8.20 -24.38 -6.32
C ASN A 277 -8.58 -22.91 -6.57
N GLY A 278 -7.63 -21.99 -6.38
CA GLY A 278 -7.77 -20.57 -6.61
C GLY A 278 -7.87 -19.73 -5.36
#